data_AF-A0A5B9D0H0-F1
#
_entry.id   AF-A0A5B9D0H0-F1
#
_cell.length_a   1.000
_cell.length_b   1.000
_cell.length_c   1.000
_cell.angle_alpha   90.00
_cell.angle_beta   90.00
_cell.angle_gamma   90.00
#
_symmetry.space_group_name_H-M   'P 1'
#
loop_
_entity.id
_entity.type
_entity.pdbx_description
1 polymer ?
#
loop_
_entity_poly.entity_id
_entity_poly.type
_entity_poly.pdbx_seq_one_letter_code
_entity_poly.pdbx_strand_id
1 'polypeptide(L)'
;MKIRFNLLSLLILLMVTGCDIENIDKPPPGEVAGWKKPGADFTEVGKALLECGMPHLNYLEKEVQKLSDNEIATIDACMIQAGFRDKGRASWCYPFNYKNLPICRPGAVIPKRSVEKRLNSPFCKKYKNAPECKP
;
A
#
# COMPACT_ATOMS: atom_id res chain seq x y z
N MET A 1 -9.21 -28.90 45.52
CA MET A 1 -8.09 -28.25 44.80
C MET A 1 -8.12 -28.36 43.27
N LYS A 2 -8.71 -29.42 42.67
CA LYS A 2 -8.79 -29.57 41.19
C LYS A 2 -9.68 -28.54 40.47
N ILE A 3 -10.79 -28.14 41.06
CA ILE A 3 -11.77 -27.23 40.41
C ILE A 3 -11.20 -25.81 40.21
N ARG A 4 -10.38 -25.31 41.17
CA ARG A 4 -9.76 -23.98 41.08
C ARG A 4 -8.64 -23.90 40.03
N PHE A 5 -7.90 -25.00 39.82
CA PHE A 5 -6.89 -25.09 38.76
C PHE A 5 -7.52 -25.08 37.35
N ASN A 6 -8.67 -25.74 37.18
CA ASN A 6 -9.37 -25.77 35.89
C ASN A 6 -9.96 -24.41 35.48
N LEU A 7 -10.45 -23.61 36.44
CA LEU A 7 -10.96 -22.26 36.19
C LEU A 7 -9.86 -21.28 35.76
N LEU A 8 -8.68 -21.35 36.40
CA LEU A 8 -7.52 -20.53 36.03
C LEU A 8 -7.00 -20.89 34.63
N SER A 9 -7.00 -22.17 34.27
CA SER A 9 -6.57 -22.61 32.94
C SER A 9 -7.54 -22.19 31.82
N LEU A 10 -8.84 -22.10 32.11
CA LEU A 10 -9.85 -21.63 31.15
C LEU A 10 -9.80 -20.11 30.94
N LEU A 11 -9.48 -19.34 31.99
CA LEU A 11 -9.31 -17.88 31.89
C LEU A 11 -8.07 -17.48 31.07
N ILE A 12 -7.01 -18.28 31.09
CA ILE A 12 -5.79 -18.01 30.28
C ILE A 12 -6.06 -18.24 28.78
N LEU A 13 -6.89 -19.23 28.42
CA LEU A 13 -7.28 -19.51 27.03
C LEU A 13 -8.19 -18.41 26.43
N LEU A 14 -9.00 -17.76 27.25
CA LEU A 14 -9.88 -16.64 26.83
C LEU A 14 -9.12 -15.32 26.59
N MET A 15 -7.88 -15.20 27.06
CA MET A 15 -7.05 -13.99 26.91
C MET A 15 -6.20 -14.01 25.62
N VAL A 16 -6.19 -15.12 24.87
CA VAL A 16 -5.39 -15.27 23.64
C VAL A 16 -6.19 -14.96 22.37
N THR A 17 -7.45 -14.56 22.47
CA THR A 17 -8.28 -14.17 21.32
C THR A 17 -8.06 -12.71 20.88
N GLY A 18 -7.07 -12.02 21.47
CA GLY A 18 -6.92 -10.56 21.40
C GLY A 18 -5.69 -10.03 20.67
N CYS A 19 -5.10 -10.75 19.71
CA CYS A 19 -4.12 -10.19 18.78
C CYS A 19 -4.30 -10.79 17.39
N ASP A 20 -4.92 -10.03 16.49
CA ASP A 20 -4.91 -10.11 15.02
C ASP A 20 -4.06 -11.23 14.38
N ILE A 21 -4.48 -12.49 14.50
CA ILE A 21 -3.87 -13.63 13.79
C ILE A 21 -4.13 -13.50 12.27
N GLU A 22 -5.07 -12.63 11.85
CA GLU A 22 -5.42 -12.39 10.44
C GLU A 22 -4.34 -11.70 9.59
N ASN A 23 -3.16 -11.39 10.15
CA ASN A 23 -2.09 -10.67 9.45
C ASN A 23 -0.71 -11.34 9.51
N ILE A 24 -0.57 -12.53 10.11
CA ILE A 24 0.74 -13.21 10.24
C ILE A 24 1.28 -13.70 8.89
N ASP A 25 0.39 -14.11 7.98
CA ASP A 25 0.76 -14.52 6.61
C ASP A 25 0.84 -13.34 5.62
N LYS A 26 0.54 -12.12 6.07
CA LYS A 26 0.61 -10.95 5.19
C LYS A 26 2.05 -10.43 5.20
N PRO A 27 2.69 -10.27 4.02
CA PRO A 27 4.02 -9.67 3.97
C PRO A 27 4.02 -8.31 4.70
N PRO A 28 5.17 -7.89 5.26
CA PRO A 28 5.29 -6.63 6.01
C PRO A 28 4.61 -5.51 5.22
N PRO A 29 3.90 -4.59 5.89
CA PRO A 29 2.97 -3.70 5.22
C PRO A 29 3.81 -2.85 4.27
N GLY A 30 3.73 -3.19 2.98
CA GLY A 30 4.70 -2.77 1.99
C GLY A 30 4.44 -1.34 1.57
N GLU A 31 4.27 -1.11 0.27
CA GLU A 31 3.92 0.22 -0.22
C GLU A 31 2.61 0.74 0.41
N VAL A 32 1.67 -0.16 0.70
CA VAL A 32 0.37 0.16 1.33
C VAL A 32 0.48 0.82 2.71
N ALA A 33 1.54 0.55 3.49
CA ALA A 33 1.69 1.14 4.82
C ALA A 33 1.85 2.65 4.78
N GLY A 34 2.48 3.15 3.70
CA GLY A 34 2.82 4.57 3.51
C GLY A 34 1.60 5.47 3.33
N TRP A 35 0.42 4.92 3.06
CA TRP A 35 -0.74 5.70 2.64
C TRP A 35 -1.92 5.56 3.60
N LYS A 36 -2.76 6.60 3.64
CA LYS A 36 -4.06 6.58 4.33
C LYS A 36 -5.08 7.43 3.59
N LYS A 37 -6.34 7.04 3.68
CA LYS A 37 -7.50 7.84 3.30
C LYS A 37 -8.66 7.46 4.22
N PRO A 38 -9.44 8.41 4.77
CA PRO A 38 -10.61 8.07 5.58
C PRO A 38 -11.54 7.13 4.82
N GLY A 39 -11.91 6.01 5.44
CA GLY A 39 -12.78 4.99 4.83
C GLY A 39 -12.10 4.04 3.84
N ALA A 40 -10.78 4.14 3.60
CA ALA A 40 -10.04 3.18 2.78
C ALA A 40 -9.28 2.18 3.66
N ASP A 41 -9.47 0.89 3.39
CA ASP A 41 -8.66 -0.19 3.95
C ASP A 41 -7.37 -0.41 3.14
N PHE A 42 -6.54 -1.38 3.54
CA PHE A 42 -5.30 -1.69 2.82
C PHE A 42 -5.52 -2.23 1.41
N THR A 43 -6.65 -2.90 1.15
CA THR A 43 -6.96 -3.38 -0.20
C THR A 43 -7.29 -2.21 -1.13
N GLU A 44 -8.04 -1.22 -0.68
CA GLU A 44 -8.31 -0.01 -1.48
C GLU A 44 -7.03 0.82 -1.69
N VAL A 45 -6.16 0.92 -0.68
CA VAL A 45 -4.83 1.54 -0.86
C VAL A 45 -4.00 0.77 -1.89
N GLY A 46 -3.97 -0.56 -1.80
CA GLY A 46 -3.26 -1.42 -2.74
C GLY A 46 -3.79 -1.28 -4.16
N LYS A 47 -5.12 -1.29 -4.34
CA LYS A 47 -5.76 -1.01 -5.63
C LYS A 47 -5.33 0.34 -6.17
N ALA A 48 -5.42 1.41 -5.38
CA ALA A 48 -5.05 2.75 -5.80
C ALA A 48 -3.57 2.85 -6.23
N LEU A 49 -2.65 2.24 -5.48
CA LEU A 49 -1.23 2.21 -5.82
C LEU A 49 -0.97 1.56 -7.17
N LEU A 50 -1.55 0.37 -7.39
CA LEU A 50 -1.41 -0.35 -8.67
C LEU A 50 -2.06 0.42 -9.82
N GLU A 51 -3.20 1.06 -9.58
CA GLU A 51 -3.90 1.89 -10.58
C GLU A 51 -3.13 3.18 -10.92
N CYS A 52 -2.38 3.71 -9.97
CA CYS A 52 -1.46 4.83 -10.18
C CYS A 52 -0.16 4.41 -10.88
N GLY A 53 0.15 3.11 -10.90
CA GLY A 53 1.25 2.54 -11.66
C GLY A 53 2.39 1.95 -10.83
N MET A 54 2.19 1.75 -9.52
CA MET A 54 3.08 0.93 -8.73
C MET A 54 3.13 -0.49 -9.33
N PRO A 55 4.31 -1.03 -9.68
CA PRO A 55 4.38 -2.36 -10.29
C PRO A 55 4.15 -3.48 -9.28
N HIS A 56 4.50 -3.26 -8.01
CA HIS A 56 4.30 -4.20 -6.92
C HIS A 56 4.07 -3.53 -5.57
N LEU A 57 3.25 -4.14 -4.71
CA LEU A 57 2.97 -3.63 -3.36
C LEU A 57 4.08 -3.90 -2.33
N ASN A 58 5.21 -4.46 -2.77
CA ASN A 58 6.35 -4.80 -1.93
C ASN A 58 7.58 -4.07 -2.49
N TYR A 59 8.14 -3.15 -1.71
CA TYR A 59 9.27 -2.31 -2.11
C TYR A 59 10.55 -3.10 -2.40
N LEU A 60 10.64 -4.35 -1.91
CA LEU A 60 11.77 -5.24 -2.15
C LEU A 60 11.75 -5.91 -3.53
N GLU A 61 10.65 -5.81 -4.28
CA GLU A 61 10.55 -6.43 -5.60
C GLU A 61 11.36 -5.65 -6.64
N LYS A 62 11.98 -6.37 -7.58
CA LYS A 62 12.94 -5.80 -8.53
C LYS A 62 12.32 -4.73 -9.43
N GLU A 63 11.05 -4.88 -9.76
CA GLU A 63 10.29 -3.94 -10.58
C GLU A 63 10.09 -2.61 -9.84
N VAL A 64 9.95 -2.63 -8.51
CA VAL A 64 9.82 -1.42 -7.68
C VAL A 64 11.18 -0.74 -7.53
N GLN A 65 12.24 -1.51 -7.23
CA GLN A 65 13.60 -0.97 -7.07
C GLN A 65 14.19 -0.32 -8.33
N LYS A 66 13.61 -0.60 -9.51
CA LYS A 66 14.02 -0.02 -10.79
C LYS A 66 13.30 1.29 -11.14
N LEU A 67 12.29 1.69 -10.37
CA LEU A 67 11.59 2.94 -10.62
C LEU A 67 12.55 4.11 -10.45
N SER A 68 12.52 5.01 -11.42
CA SER A 68 13.18 6.31 -11.31
C SER A 68 12.45 7.21 -10.30
N ASP A 69 13.16 8.20 -9.76
CA ASP A 69 12.58 9.20 -8.86
C ASP A 69 11.34 9.87 -9.46
N ASN A 70 11.33 10.11 -10.78
CA ASN A 70 10.18 10.70 -11.45
C ASN A 70 8.99 9.74 -11.52
N GLU A 71 9.21 8.44 -11.71
CA GLU A 71 8.13 7.45 -11.69
C GLU A 71 7.52 7.32 -10.30
N ILE A 72 8.36 7.28 -9.25
CA ILE A 72 7.90 7.26 -7.85
C ILE A 72 7.10 8.54 -7.55
N ALA A 73 7.65 9.72 -7.87
CA ALA A 73 6.96 10.98 -7.68
C ALA A 73 5.64 11.06 -8.48
N THR A 74 5.56 10.41 -9.64
CA THR A 74 4.33 10.34 -10.45
C THR A 74 3.26 9.46 -9.81
N ILE A 75 3.65 8.31 -9.26
CA ILE A 75 2.75 7.43 -8.51
C ILE A 75 2.22 8.16 -7.27
N ASP A 76 3.11 8.81 -6.51
CA ASP A 76 2.75 9.55 -5.31
C ASP A 76 1.81 10.73 -5.62
N ALA A 77 2.08 11.47 -6.70
CA ALA A 77 1.22 12.55 -7.16
C ALA A 77 -0.18 12.04 -7.56
N CYS A 78 -0.27 10.89 -8.22
CA CYS A 78 -1.54 10.24 -8.55
C CYS A 78 -2.32 9.84 -7.28
N MET A 79 -1.64 9.27 -6.29
CA MET A 79 -2.25 8.90 -5.01
C MET A 79 -2.80 10.13 -4.27
N ILE A 80 -2.03 11.22 -4.23
CA ILE A 80 -2.45 12.49 -3.64
C ILE A 80 -3.66 13.07 -4.39
N GLN A 81 -3.63 13.06 -5.73
CA GLN A 81 -4.77 13.49 -6.56
C GLN A 81 -6.02 12.64 -6.30
N ALA A 82 -5.87 11.35 -6.01
CA ALA A 82 -6.97 10.45 -5.64
C ALA A 82 -7.47 10.62 -4.19
N GLY A 83 -6.94 11.60 -3.45
CA GLY A 83 -7.35 11.96 -2.10
C GLY A 83 -6.70 11.11 -1.00
N PHE A 84 -5.66 10.34 -1.33
CA PHE A 84 -4.85 9.68 -0.31
C PHE A 84 -3.84 10.66 0.28
N ARG A 85 -3.47 10.42 1.53
CA ARG A 85 -2.43 11.15 2.24
C ARG A 85 -1.30 10.19 2.52
N ASP A 86 -0.11 10.58 2.12
CA ASP A 86 1.10 9.92 2.52
C ASP A 86 1.39 10.16 4.02
N LYS A 87 2.06 9.20 4.66
CA LYS A 87 2.40 9.21 6.09
C LYS A 87 3.85 9.64 6.35
N GLY A 88 4.58 10.16 5.36
CA GLY A 88 5.91 10.75 5.56
C GLY A 88 6.95 10.50 4.47
N ARG A 89 6.57 10.01 3.28
CA ARG A 89 7.43 9.77 2.12
C ARG A 89 7.35 10.83 1.01
N ALA A 90 6.20 11.45 0.78
CA ALA A 90 5.91 12.21 -0.44
C ALA A 90 6.19 13.72 -0.29
N SER A 91 7.45 14.14 -0.39
CA SER A 91 7.84 15.56 -0.54
C SER A 91 8.64 15.85 -1.81
N TRP A 92 8.40 15.08 -2.87
CA TRP A 92 9.17 15.13 -4.12
C TRP A 92 9.22 16.51 -4.80
N CYS A 93 8.13 17.28 -4.74
CA CYS A 93 8.05 18.58 -5.41
C CYS A 93 8.27 19.78 -4.48
N TYR A 94 8.88 19.58 -3.30
CA TYR A 94 9.29 20.67 -2.41
C TYR A 94 10.34 21.58 -3.13
N PRO A 95 10.47 22.89 -2.79
CA PRO A 95 11.15 23.90 -3.61
C PRO A 95 12.60 23.63 -4.04
N PHE A 96 13.28 22.65 -3.45
CA PHE A 96 14.64 22.26 -3.82
C PHE A 96 14.70 21.18 -4.91
N ASN A 97 13.59 20.45 -5.17
CA ASN A 97 13.54 19.30 -6.07
C ASN A 97 12.70 19.53 -7.36
N TYR A 98 11.91 20.61 -7.42
CA TYR A 98 10.91 20.83 -8.47
C TYR A 98 11.45 20.90 -9.91
N LYS A 99 12.73 21.27 -10.12
CA LYS A 99 13.31 21.42 -11.47
C LYS A 99 13.78 20.11 -12.08
N ASN A 100 14.07 19.11 -11.26
CA ASN A 100 14.74 17.88 -11.69
C ASN A 100 13.78 16.79 -12.15
N LEU A 101 12.55 16.77 -11.62
CA LEU A 101 11.54 15.76 -11.95
C LEU A 101 10.49 16.33 -12.91
N PRO A 102 10.31 15.75 -14.11
CA PRO A 102 9.25 16.14 -15.05
C PRO A 102 7.86 16.32 -14.42
N ILE A 103 7.45 15.45 -13.49
CA ILE A 103 6.12 15.53 -12.84
C ILE A 103 5.95 16.76 -11.93
N CYS A 104 7.05 17.34 -11.44
CA CYS A 104 7.00 18.52 -10.57
C CYS A 104 6.98 19.84 -11.35
N ARG A 105 7.06 19.79 -12.68
CA ARG A 105 7.07 21.00 -13.52
C ARG A 105 5.65 21.59 -13.65
N PRO A 106 5.52 22.93 -13.74
CA PRO A 106 4.23 23.55 -14.05
C PRO A 106 3.62 22.96 -15.32
N GLY A 107 2.32 22.64 -15.26
CA GLY A 107 1.58 22.05 -16.38
C GLY A 107 1.77 20.54 -16.58
N ALA A 108 2.54 19.86 -15.72
CA ALA A 108 2.63 18.41 -15.76
C ALA A 108 1.26 17.75 -15.55
N VAL A 109 0.92 16.79 -16.40
CA VAL A 109 -0.34 16.04 -16.28
C VAL A 109 -0.13 14.87 -15.33
N ILE A 110 -0.74 14.96 -14.15
CA ILE A 110 -0.77 13.86 -13.19
C ILE A 110 -1.71 12.78 -13.73
N PRO A 111 -1.26 11.52 -13.86
CA PRO A 111 -2.13 10.45 -14.33
C PRO A 111 -3.24 10.16 -13.32
N LYS A 112 -4.42 9.83 -13.85
CA LYS A 112 -5.52 9.31 -13.04
C LYS A 112 -5.35 7.81 -12.81
N ARG A 113 -6.01 7.30 -11.78
CA ARG A 113 -6.15 5.87 -11.51
C ARG A 113 -6.70 5.13 -12.74
N SER A 114 -6.11 3.98 -13.05
CA SER A 114 -6.56 3.10 -14.14
C SER A 114 -6.67 1.65 -13.68
N VAL A 115 -7.89 1.11 -13.66
CA VAL A 115 -8.18 -0.30 -13.35
C VAL A 115 -7.39 -1.22 -14.29
N GLU A 116 -7.34 -0.88 -15.59
CA GLU A 116 -6.57 -1.63 -16.58
C GLU A 116 -5.08 -1.71 -16.21
N LYS A 117 -4.50 -0.60 -15.75
CA LYS A 117 -3.10 -0.56 -15.30
C LYS A 117 -2.87 -1.50 -14.11
N ARG A 118 -3.77 -1.48 -13.13
CA ARG A 118 -3.72 -2.37 -11.97
C ARG A 118 -3.78 -3.84 -12.36
N LEU A 119 -4.78 -4.23 -13.15
CA LEU A 119 -4.98 -5.63 -13.53
C LEU A 119 -3.83 -6.18 -14.39
N ASN A 120 -3.13 -5.30 -15.12
CA ASN A 120 -1.95 -5.64 -15.92
C ASN A 120 -0.60 -5.49 -15.20
N SER A 121 -0.59 -5.06 -13.94
CA SER A 121 0.63 -4.90 -13.14
C SER A 121 1.38 -6.22 -12.92
N PRO A 122 2.72 -6.19 -12.74
CA PRO A 122 3.48 -7.37 -12.33
C PRO A 122 2.89 -8.07 -11.11
N PHE A 123 2.43 -7.31 -10.10
CA PHE A 123 1.72 -7.85 -8.94
C PHE A 123 0.51 -8.69 -9.33
N CYS A 124 -0.43 -8.17 -10.12
CA CYS A 124 -1.65 -8.91 -10.46
C CYS A 124 -1.44 -10.04 -11.47
N LYS A 125 -0.38 -9.97 -12.28
CA LYS A 125 0.04 -11.10 -13.12
C LYS A 125 0.53 -12.28 -12.26
N LYS A 126 1.25 -11.99 -11.17
CA LYS A 126 1.81 -12.98 -10.23
C LYS A 126 0.76 -13.49 -9.23
N TYR A 127 -0.06 -12.60 -8.68
CA TYR A 127 -1.04 -12.87 -7.62
C TYR A 127 -2.48 -12.65 -8.09
N LYS A 128 -2.90 -13.38 -9.13
CA LYS A 128 -4.22 -13.21 -9.78
C LYS A 128 -5.41 -13.26 -8.83
N ASN A 129 -5.31 -14.01 -7.73
CA ASN A 129 -6.39 -14.23 -6.77
C ASN A 129 -6.38 -13.24 -5.59
N ALA A 130 -5.40 -12.32 -5.52
CA ALA A 130 -5.33 -11.32 -4.47
C ALA A 130 -6.55 -10.38 -4.52
N PRO A 131 -7.06 -9.90 -3.37
CA PRO A 131 -8.20 -8.96 -3.32
C PRO A 131 -8.00 -7.71 -4.18
N GLU A 132 -6.76 -7.22 -4.26
CA GLU A 132 -6.37 -6.06 -5.07
C GLU A 132 -6.44 -6.33 -6.57
N CYS A 133 -6.54 -7.59 -7.01
CA CYS A 133 -6.53 -8.00 -8.42
C CYS A 133 -7.91 -8.42 -8.94
N LYS A 134 -8.94 -8.32 -8.10
CA LYS A 134 -10.34 -8.48 -8.52
C LYS A 134 -10.80 -7.23 -9.29
N PRO A 135 -11.64 -7.37 -10.33
CA PRO A 135 -12.18 -6.25 -11.09
C PRO A 135 -12.67 -5.11 -10.20
#